data_AF-A0A952B957-F1
#
_entry.id   AF-A0A952B957-F1
#
_cell.length_a   1.000
_cell.length_b   1.000
_cell.length_c   1.000
_cell.angle_alpha   90.00
_cell.angle_beta   90.00
_cell.angle_gamma   90.00
#
_symmetry.space_group_name_H-M   'P 1'
#
loop_
_entity.id
_entity.type
_entity.pdbx_description
1 polymer ?
#
loop_
_entity_poly.entity_id
_entity_poly.type
_entity_poly.pdbx_seq_one_letter_code
_entity_poly.pdbx_strand_id
1 'polypeptide(L)'
;MKIAACLGLALLVLLPHSRAEGASSNESKLRELALKKFPTFTFTETEKKLFQAVANGELVDYSDESGKNNNPKDANQWDEKRVIKAELIAWLCTDKKASEMVTHQGLWIKGARIDTELNLEFSVIPFPLRFEKCAFRGGINLRYAEIQYMELSGTRTNYIDGGGLKVKDSLYLRKGFYSDGKVRLYGATIDKYFVWTDAYSSMLDLRSASVGTLYDQAKSWLPKQYELHGFIYKAIDKKAETAFEKKKPGKKYSIFFDKKEIGLKRRIEWLGGQLNFSSQPYEQLAEVFRKSGKVEDAKEILIAKNKDLRKHNKSTWSKKYWYYVLGPMIGYGYRPLNALWILGAFIAFGMILFGIGYQKGLITPQRGSAYIQRHTGIVIPFDNDRQLSDIYPKFNFLMYSFDAFVPLIDLHQAKYWLPNANRGPELLNISGFGLHTGGLLRFYLWIHIIMGWLLTTLLIVGLSGLIRT
;
A
#
# COMPACT_ATOMS: atom_id res chain seq x y z
N MET A 1 -68.73 47.85 29.16
CA MET A 1 -67.48 47.11 29.46
C MET A 1 -66.53 47.30 28.30
N LYS A 2 -65.48 48.09 28.51
CA LYS A 2 -64.50 48.54 27.52
C LYS A 2 -63.18 47.78 27.68
N ILE A 3 -62.53 47.58 26.54
CA ILE A 3 -61.16 47.11 26.29
C ILE A 3 -60.13 48.02 27.00
N ALA A 4 -59.10 47.47 27.66
CA ALA A 4 -57.80 48.13 27.86
C ALA A 4 -56.71 47.22 28.49
N ALA A 5 -55.50 47.36 27.92
CA ALA A 5 -54.16 47.36 28.54
C ALA A 5 -53.52 46.06 29.07
N CYS A 6 -52.44 45.62 28.41
CA CYS A 6 -51.08 45.70 28.98
C CYS A 6 -50.01 45.35 27.92
N LEU A 7 -49.44 46.40 27.32
CA LEU A 7 -48.22 46.41 26.51
C LEU A 7 -47.16 47.12 27.38
N GLY A 8 -46.06 46.46 27.72
CA GLY A 8 -45.05 47.02 28.62
C GLY A 8 -43.70 46.32 28.52
N LEU A 9 -42.79 46.97 27.80
CA LEU A 9 -41.32 46.97 27.86
C LEU A 9 -40.57 45.87 28.64
N ALA A 10 -39.63 45.21 27.96
CA ALA A 10 -38.24 45.13 28.42
C ALA A 10 -37.30 44.77 27.26
N LEU A 11 -36.75 45.81 26.64
CA LEU A 11 -35.60 45.76 25.75
C LEU A 11 -34.36 45.46 26.63
N LEU A 12 -33.93 44.21 26.73
CA LEU A 12 -32.66 43.88 27.38
C LEU A 12 -31.56 43.79 26.31
N VAL A 13 -30.82 44.89 26.20
CA VAL A 13 -29.56 45.00 25.46
C VAL A 13 -28.60 43.93 25.99
N LEU A 14 -28.24 42.96 25.14
CA LEU A 14 -27.11 42.07 25.37
C LEU A 14 -25.82 42.88 25.23
N LEU A 15 -25.34 43.48 26.32
CA LEU A 15 -23.99 44.04 26.41
C LEU A 15 -22.96 42.90 26.50
N PRO A 16 -21.93 42.86 25.64
CA PRO A 16 -20.75 42.05 25.86
C PRO A 16 -19.81 42.83 26.80
N HIS A 17 -19.85 42.59 28.11
CA HIS A 17 -19.03 43.41 29.04
C HIS A 17 -18.27 42.66 30.15
N SER A 18 -17.88 41.40 29.94
CA SER A 18 -16.95 40.74 30.88
C SER A 18 -15.77 39.99 30.23
N ARG A 19 -15.78 39.79 28.91
CA ARG A 19 -14.74 39.03 28.20
C ARG A 19 -13.58 39.90 27.71
N ALA A 20 -13.83 41.18 27.45
CA ALA A 20 -12.85 42.12 26.90
C ALA A 20 -11.79 42.57 27.93
N GLU A 21 -12.15 42.70 29.21
CA GLU A 21 -11.23 43.19 30.26
C GLU A 21 -10.12 42.18 30.61
N GLY A 22 -10.44 40.88 30.73
CA GLY A 22 -9.45 39.83 31.02
C GLY A 22 -8.50 39.57 29.84
N ALA A 23 -9.02 39.66 28.61
CA ALA A 23 -8.25 39.55 27.37
C ALA A 23 -7.22 40.68 27.20
N SER A 24 -7.63 41.93 27.48
CA SER A 24 -6.75 43.10 27.44
C SER A 24 -5.62 42.99 28.48
N SER A 25 -5.90 42.44 29.67
CA SER A 25 -4.86 42.21 30.69
C SER A 25 -3.80 41.19 30.26
N ASN A 26 -4.20 40.09 29.61
CA ASN A 26 -3.27 39.03 29.21
C ASN A 26 -2.39 39.43 28.01
N GLU A 27 -2.96 40.15 27.03
CA GLU A 27 -2.19 40.71 25.91
C GLU A 27 -1.08 41.65 26.42
N SER A 28 -1.41 42.54 27.35
CA SER A 28 -0.45 43.51 27.89
C SER A 28 0.67 42.83 28.68
N LYS A 29 0.34 41.79 29.47
CA LYS A 29 1.35 40.95 30.17
C LYS A 29 2.25 40.19 29.20
N LEU A 30 1.69 39.58 28.15
CA LEU A 30 2.46 38.89 27.11
C LEU A 30 3.47 39.84 26.45
N ARG A 31 3.04 41.06 26.15
CA ARG A 31 3.93 42.09 25.58
C ARG A 31 5.04 42.52 26.51
N GLU A 32 4.73 42.72 27.79
CA GLU A 32 5.75 43.05 28.79
C GLU A 32 6.81 41.93 28.89
N LEU A 33 6.36 40.67 28.93
CA LEU A 33 7.26 39.52 28.94
C LEU A 33 8.10 39.43 27.66
N ALA A 34 7.50 39.71 26.50
CA ALA A 34 8.18 39.70 25.22
C ALA A 34 9.26 40.81 25.14
N LEU A 35 8.95 42.02 25.59
CA LEU A 35 9.91 43.14 25.65
C LEU A 35 11.11 42.81 26.56
N LYS A 36 10.85 42.14 27.69
CA LYS A 36 11.92 41.68 28.59
C LYS A 36 12.79 40.59 27.97
N LYS A 37 12.19 39.67 27.23
CA LYS A 37 12.91 38.56 26.57
C LYS A 37 13.71 39.02 25.36
N PHE A 38 13.16 39.96 24.59
CA PHE A 38 13.69 40.42 23.32
C PHE A 38 13.89 41.95 23.32
N PRO A 39 14.87 42.47 24.09
CA PRO A 39 15.07 43.92 24.23
C PRO A 39 15.47 44.60 22.91
N THR A 40 16.04 43.85 21.97
CA THR A 40 16.46 44.35 20.65
C THR A 40 15.38 44.18 19.58
N PHE A 41 14.22 43.60 19.90
CA PHE A 41 13.15 43.40 18.93
C PHE A 41 12.28 44.66 18.83
N THR A 42 12.19 45.22 17.63
CA THR A 42 11.16 46.22 17.30
C THR A 42 9.83 45.48 17.11
N PHE A 43 8.94 45.55 18.10
CA PHE A 43 7.60 44.99 17.99
C PHE A 43 6.73 45.89 17.10
N THR A 44 6.37 45.38 15.93
CA THR A 44 5.48 46.05 14.97
C THR A 44 4.01 45.80 15.33
N GLU A 45 3.09 46.44 14.61
CA GLU A 45 1.65 46.15 14.73
C GLU A 45 1.33 44.67 14.41
N THR A 46 2.18 43.99 13.64
CA THR A 46 2.08 42.57 13.33
C THR A 46 2.16 41.71 14.59
N GLU A 47 3.16 41.94 15.44
CA GLU A 47 3.34 41.19 16.69
C GLU A 47 2.26 41.53 17.71
N LYS A 48 1.81 42.79 17.79
CA LYS A 48 0.68 43.17 18.66
C LYS A 48 -0.59 42.41 18.29
N LYS A 49 -0.91 42.33 17.00
CA LYS A 49 -2.04 41.56 16.48
C LYS A 49 -1.92 40.07 16.84
N LEU A 50 -0.71 39.52 16.77
CA LEU A 50 -0.45 38.14 17.20
C LEU A 50 -0.75 37.95 18.69
N PHE A 51 -0.20 38.80 19.56
CA PHE A 51 -0.41 38.68 21.01
C PHE A 51 -1.89 38.80 21.40
N GLN A 52 -2.61 39.72 20.79
CA GLN A 52 -4.04 39.88 21.02
C GLN A 52 -4.81 38.61 20.63
N ALA A 53 -4.53 38.04 19.44
CA ALA A 53 -5.18 36.82 19.00
C ALA A 53 -4.83 35.61 19.88
N VAL A 54 -3.57 35.50 20.32
CA VAL A 54 -3.11 34.43 21.22
C VAL A 54 -3.80 34.52 22.58
N ALA A 55 -3.90 35.72 23.15
CA ALA A 55 -4.59 35.97 24.43
C ALA A 55 -6.10 35.68 24.34
N ASN A 56 -6.71 35.91 23.17
CA ASN A 56 -8.13 35.67 22.93
C ASN A 56 -8.45 34.23 22.49
N GLY A 57 -7.46 33.49 22.01
CA GLY A 57 -7.66 32.18 21.36
C GLY A 57 -8.32 32.27 19.98
N GLU A 58 -8.03 33.35 19.26
CA GLU A 58 -8.61 33.66 17.96
C GLU A 58 -7.62 33.38 16.82
N LEU A 59 -8.16 33.21 15.61
CA LEU A 59 -7.34 33.17 14.40
C LEU A 59 -6.74 34.56 14.15
N VAL A 60 -5.42 34.62 14.01
CA VAL A 60 -4.77 35.79 13.41
C VAL A 60 -4.59 35.57 11.90
N ASP A 61 -5.36 36.33 11.11
CA ASP A 61 -5.28 36.31 9.65
C ASP A 61 -4.46 37.51 9.14
N TYR A 62 -3.36 37.21 8.46
CA TYR A 62 -2.48 38.18 7.77
C TYR A 62 -2.70 38.17 6.26
N SER A 63 -3.68 37.40 5.76
CA SER A 63 -4.01 37.36 4.34
C SER A 63 -4.45 38.73 3.84
N ASP A 64 -4.07 39.05 2.60
CA ASP A 64 -4.59 40.18 1.85
C ASP A 64 -6.10 40.00 1.57
N GLU A 65 -6.90 41.02 1.87
CA GLU A 65 -8.36 41.00 1.74
C GLU A 65 -8.83 40.81 0.29
N SER A 66 -8.03 41.27 -0.68
CA SER A 66 -8.35 41.14 -2.11
C SER A 66 -8.28 39.69 -2.61
N GLY A 67 -7.66 38.79 -1.84
CA GLY A 67 -7.49 37.38 -2.19
C GLY A 67 -6.38 37.10 -3.21
N LYS A 68 -5.87 38.13 -3.90
CA LYS A 68 -4.93 37.98 -5.02
C LYS A 68 -3.49 37.66 -4.55
N ASN A 69 -3.05 38.21 -3.41
CA ASN A 69 -1.67 38.06 -2.93
C ASN A 69 -1.54 37.08 -1.75
N ASN A 70 -2.27 35.96 -1.78
CA ASN A 70 -2.34 35.00 -0.66
C ASN A 70 -1.67 33.65 -0.92
N ASN A 71 -0.96 33.50 -2.05
CA ASN A 71 -0.24 32.28 -2.36
C ASN A 71 1.13 32.27 -1.66
N PRO A 72 1.43 31.31 -0.75
CA PRO A 72 2.73 31.24 -0.06
C PRO A 72 3.92 31.07 -0.99
N LYS A 73 3.69 30.67 -2.25
CA LYS A 73 4.74 30.65 -3.28
C LYS A 73 5.36 32.03 -3.51
N ASP A 74 4.58 33.09 -3.38
CA ASP A 74 4.95 34.46 -3.71
C ASP A 74 5.30 35.28 -2.45
N ALA A 75 5.53 34.60 -1.31
CA ALA A 75 5.69 35.23 0.00
C ALA A 75 6.89 36.20 0.12
N ASN A 76 7.86 36.12 -0.78
CA ASN A 76 8.95 37.10 -0.84
C ASN A 76 8.46 38.51 -1.23
N GLN A 77 7.28 38.61 -1.87
CA GLN A 77 6.66 39.88 -2.27
C GLN A 77 5.61 40.36 -1.26
N TRP A 78 5.43 39.65 -0.15
CA TRP A 78 4.48 40.03 0.89
C TRP A 78 5.00 41.20 1.71
N ASP A 79 4.08 42.07 2.11
CA ASP A 79 4.32 43.24 2.97
C ASP A 79 4.92 42.80 4.32
N GLU A 80 5.79 43.65 4.89
CA GLU A 80 6.39 43.49 6.22
C GLU A 80 5.34 43.30 7.33
N LYS A 81 4.11 43.80 7.15
CA LYS A 81 2.96 43.59 8.05
C LYS A 81 2.48 42.13 8.15
N ARG A 82 3.05 41.23 7.35
CA ARG A 82 2.76 39.78 7.37
C ARG A 82 3.91 38.96 7.92
N VAL A 83 5.00 39.62 8.32
CA VAL A 83 6.25 38.98 8.70
C VAL A 83 6.29 38.79 10.21
N ILE A 84 6.45 37.53 10.62
CA ILE A 84 6.59 37.15 12.03
C ILE A 84 7.95 36.47 12.19
N LYS A 85 8.66 36.84 13.24
CA LYS A 85 9.93 36.21 13.62
C LYS A 85 9.68 34.82 14.21
N ALA A 86 10.37 33.79 13.72
CA ALA A 86 10.19 32.43 14.21
C ALA A 86 10.54 32.28 15.70
N GLU A 87 11.48 33.08 16.21
CA GLU A 87 11.91 33.09 17.61
C GLU A 87 10.76 33.48 18.55
N LEU A 88 9.84 34.34 18.08
CA LEU A 88 8.68 34.74 18.87
C LEU A 88 7.67 33.59 19.01
N ILE A 89 7.44 32.86 17.91
CA ILE A 89 6.59 31.67 17.91
C ILE A 89 7.20 30.59 18.81
N ALA A 90 8.52 30.36 18.69
CA ALA A 90 9.23 29.41 19.53
C ALA A 90 9.13 29.78 21.02
N TRP A 91 9.28 31.07 21.35
CA TRP A 91 9.14 31.57 22.72
C TRP A 91 7.72 31.36 23.28
N LEU A 92 6.67 31.69 22.51
CA LEU A 92 5.29 31.42 22.90
C LEU A 92 5.03 29.93 23.19
N CYS A 93 5.74 29.03 22.50
CA CYS A 93 5.64 27.58 22.71
C CYS A 93 6.43 27.08 23.92
N THR A 94 7.61 27.64 24.20
CA THR A 94 8.63 27.03 25.08
C THR A 94 8.83 27.75 26.40
N ASP A 95 8.60 29.07 26.47
CA ASP A 95 8.72 29.81 27.71
C ASP A 95 7.52 29.51 28.60
N LYS A 96 7.79 29.08 29.83
CA LYS A 96 6.76 28.65 30.78
C LYS A 96 5.68 29.74 30.99
N LYS A 97 6.08 31.00 31.17
CA LYS A 97 5.14 32.09 31.45
C LYS A 97 4.35 32.48 30.22
N ALA A 98 5.00 32.50 29.05
CA ALA A 98 4.32 32.79 27.80
C ALA A 98 3.32 31.69 27.41
N SER A 99 3.76 30.43 27.52
CA SER A 99 2.97 29.24 27.21
C SER A 99 1.72 29.12 28.08
N GLU A 100 1.81 29.47 29.38
CA GLU A 100 0.66 29.53 30.30
C GLU A 100 -0.40 30.57 29.88
N MET A 101 -0.01 31.60 29.13
CA MET A 101 -0.93 32.63 28.63
C MET A 101 -1.52 32.29 27.26
N VAL A 102 -1.03 31.25 26.59
CA VAL A 102 -1.64 30.74 25.35
C VAL A 102 -2.89 29.95 25.73
N THR A 103 -4.02 30.33 25.14
CA THR A 103 -5.29 29.64 25.43
C THR A 103 -5.31 28.21 24.89
N HIS A 104 -6.31 27.42 25.29
CA HIS A 104 -6.55 26.06 24.79
C HIS A 104 -6.71 25.96 23.26
N GLN A 105 -6.99 27.07 22.57
CA GLN A 105 -7.05 27.13 21.11
C GLN A 105 -5.67 27.13 20.44
N GLY A 106 -4.61 27.33 21.22
CA GLY A 106 -3.22 27.32 20.79
C GLY A 106 -2.86 28.47 19.86
N LEU A 107 -1.86 28.23 19.00
CA LEU A 107 -1.45 29.20 18.00
C LEU A 107 -2.21 28.94 16.70
N TRP A 108 -3.01 29.92 16.26
CA TRP A 108 -3.76 29.84 15.00
C TRP A 108 -3.41 31.03 14.11
N ILE A 109 -2.51 30.79 13.17
CA ILE A 109 -1.94 31.80 12.29
C ILE A 109 -2.27 31.44 10.84
N LYS A 110 -2.75 32.43 10.09
CA LYS A 110 -3.01 32.29 8.66
C LYS A 110 -2.35 33.38 7.84
N GLY A 111 -1.76 33.02 6.71
CA GLY A 111 -1.25 33.98 5.74
C GLY A 111 0.01 34.74 6.21
N ALA A 112 0.77 34.24 7.18
CA ALA A 112 2.00 34.88 7.66
C ALA A 112 3.25 34.36 6.92
N ARG A 113 4.24 35.24 6.73
CA ARG A 113 5.62 34.87 6.39
C ARG A 113 6.40 34.73 7.69
N ILE A 114 7.03 33.58 7.90
CA ILE A 114 7.82 33.28 9.08
C ILE A 114 9.27 33.22 8.63
N ASP A 115 9.99 34.28 8.97
CA ASP A 115 11.41 34.42 8.67
C ASP A 115 12.23 33.66 9.72
N THR A 116 13.39 33.16 9.31
CA THR A 116 14.25 32.22 10.06
C THR A 116 13.60 30.85 10.29
N GLU A 117 14.30 29.97 11.02
CA GLU A 117 13.87 28.60 11.30
C GLU A 117 13.01 28.56 12.56
N LEU A 118 11.85 27.91 12.48
CA LEU A 118 11.07 27.60 13.68
C LEU A 118 11.67 26.38 14.37
N ASN A 119 12.48 26.63 15.40
CA ASN A 119 13.10 25.58 16.21
C ASN A 119 12.29 25.32 17.49
N LEU A 120 11.76 24.10 17.59
CA LEU A 120 10.99 23.57 18.71
C LEU A 120 11.57 22.22 19.20
N GLU A 121 12.85 21.97 18.94
CA GLU A 121 13.54 20.74 19.33
C GLU A 121 13.47 20.50 20.84
N PHE A 122 13.22 19.24 21.24
CA PHE A 122 13.01 18.79 22.64
C PHE A 122 11.89 19.49 23.43
N SER A 123 11.04 20.29 22.78
CA SER A 123 9.98 21.01 23.47
C SER A 123 8.71 20.17 23.70
N VAL A 124 7.97 20.49 24.76
CA VAL A 124 6.63 19.94 25.03
C VAL A 124 5.61 21.05 24.90
N ILE A 125 4.74 20.96 23.90
CA ILE A 125 3.79 22.00 23.52
C ILE A 125 2.37 21.53 23.87
N PRO A 126 1.74 22.10 24.91
CA PRO A 126 0.50 21.58 25.48
C PRO A 126 -0.76 21.95 24.68
N PHE A 127 -0.63 22.75 23.62
CA PHE A 127 -1.74 23.29 22.82
C PHE A 127 -1.53 23.04 21.31
N PRO A 128 -2.58 23.15 20.48
CA PRO A 128 -2.47 22.92 19.04
C PRO A 128 -1.68 24.04 18.33
N LEU A 129 -0.99 23.67 17.25
CA LEU A 129 -0.31 24.60 16.34
C LEU A 129 -0.98 24.55 14.96
N ARG A 130 -1.53 25.67 14.49
CA ARG A 130 -2.22 25.78 13.20
C ARG A 130 -1.60 26.90 12.38
N PHE A 131 -0.94 26.52 11.28
CA PHE A 131 -0.38 27.44 10.30
C PHE A 131 -1.04 27.17 8.95
N GLU A 132 -1.95 28.03 8.55
CA GLU A 132 -2.70 27.89 7.31
C GLU A 132 -2.21 28.89 6.27
N LYS A 133 -1.84 28.42 5.07
CA LYS A 133 -1.34 29.28 3.99
C LYS A 133 -0.20 30.20 4.46
N CYS A 134 0.67 29.70 5.32
CA CYS A 134 1.86 30.41 5.78
C CYS A 134 3.07 30.08 4.90
N ALA A 135 4.13 30.87 5.01
CA ALA A 135 5.40 30.64 4.33
C ALA A 135 6.55 30.64 5.34
N PHE A 136 7.18 29.48 5.56
CA PHE A 136 8.36 29.33 6.42
C PHE A 136 9.64 29.40 5.57
N ARG A 137 10.48 30.41 5.79
CA ARG A 137 11.72 30.59 5.01
C ARG A 137 12.86 29.69 5.47
N GLY A 138 13.06 29.55 6.78
CA GLY A 138 14.16 28.74 7.34
C GLY A 138 13.86 27.24 7.38
N GLY A 139 12.61 26.86 7.65
CA GLY A 139 12.19 25.48 7.88
C GLY A 139 11.56 25.31 9.26
N ILE A 140 11.19 24.07 9.59
CA ILE A 140 10.56 23.72 10.87
C ILE A 140 11.34 22.55 11.49
N ASN A 141 11.98 22.79 12.62
CA ASN A 141 12.68 21.77 13.41
C ASN A 141 11.81 21.38 14.62
N LEU A 142 11.39 20.10 14.64
CA LEU A 142 10.50 19.45 15.61
C LEU A 142 11.14 18.19 16.20
N ARG A 143 12.47 18.07 16.14
CA ARG A 143 13.16 16.87 16.62
C ARG A 143 12.86 16.62 18.09
N TYR A 144 12.42 15.41 18.41
CA TYR A 144 12.03 14.98 19.75
C TYR A 144 10.99 15.87 20.45
N ALA A 145 10.27 16.72 19.71
CA ALA A 145 9.22 17.52 20.29
C ALA A 145 7.99 16.66 20.61
N GLU A 146 7.21 17.08 21.61
CA GLU A 146 5.90 16.52 21.91
C GLU A 146 4.83 17.59 21.73
N ILE A 147 3.92 17.39 20.78
CA ILE A 147 2.91 18.39 20.42
C ILE A 147 1.50 17.80 20.47
N GLN A 148 0.51 18.65 20.80
CA GLN A 148 -0.87 18.20 20.85
C GLN A 148 -1.44 17.92 19.45
N TYR A 149 -1.26 18.85 18.51
CA TYR A 149 -1.81 18.79 17.15
C TYR A 149 -1.05 19.77 16.25
N MET A 150 -0.87 19.43 14.98
CA MET A 150 -0.27 20.34 14.01
C MET A 150 -1.01 20.35 12.67
N GLU A 151 -1.34 21.54 12.17
CA GLU A 151 -1.95 21.78 10.86
C GLU A 151 -1.08 22.71 10.02
N LEU A 152 -0.70 22.26 8.82
CA LEU A 152 0.09 23.02 7.85
C LEU A 152 -0.64 23.15 6.50
N SER A 153 -1.97 23.23 6.53
CA SER A 153 -2.82 23.31 5.32
C SER A 153 -2.41 24.46 4.38
N GLY A 154 -2.04 24.12 3.15
CA GLY A 154 -1.65 25.09 2.12
C GLY A 154 -0.40 25.90 2.43
N THR A 155 0.36 25.49 3.46
CA THR A 155 1.59 26.17 3.89
C THR A 155 2.78 25.73 3.04
N ARG A 156 3.69 26.65 2.77
CA ARG A 156 4.99 26.37 2.14
C ARG A 156 6.11 26.45 3.17
N THR A 157 7.03 25.50 3.16
CA THR A 157 8.21 25.48 4.05
C THR A 157 9.46 25.05 3.30
N ASN A 158 10.62 25.47 3.79
CA ASN A 158 11.88 24.96 3.28
C ASN A 158 12.06 23.47 3.63
N TYR A 159 11.87 23.07 4.87
CA TYR A 159 11.93 21.66 5.27
C TYR A 159 11.14 21.40 6.55
N ILE A 160 10.92 20.14 6.88
CA ILE A 160 10.44 19.71 8.20
C ILE A 160 11.37 18.60 8.72
N ASP A 161 11.94 18.79 9.90
CA ASP A 161 12.68 17.75 10.61
C ASP A 161 11.98 17.39 11.93
N GLY A 162 11.19 16.33 11.90
CA GLY A 162 10.46 15.77 13.04
C GLY A 162 11.00 14.41 13.46
N GLY A 163 12.32 14.19 13.42
CA GLY A 163 12.91 12.96 13.92
C GLY A 163 12.55 12.72 15.40
N GLY A 164 11.88 11.61 15.71
CA GLY A 164 11.41 11.29 17.06
C GLY A 164 10.23 12.14 17.56
N LEU A 165 9.57 12.91 16.69
CA LEU A 165 8.40 13.74 17.02
C LEU A 165 7.25 12.89 17.58
N LYS A 166 6.60 13.35 18.64
CA LYS A 166 5.35 12.77 19.15
C LYS A 166 4.21 13.75 18.97
N VAL A 167 3.16 13.31 18.27
CA VAL A 167 1.93 14.07 18.06
C VAL A 167 0.77 13.33 18.72
N LYS A 168 0.25 13.89 19.82
CA LYS A 168 -0.80 13.24 20.63
C LYS A 168 -2.16 13.14 19.93
N ASP A 169 -2.41 14.00 18.95
CA ASP A 169 -3.59 13.93 18.11
C ASP A 169 -3.19 13.66 16.67
N SER A 170 -3.03 14.71 15.86
CA SER A 170 -2.92 14.57 14.41
C SER A 170 -1.95 15.56 13.78
N LEU A 171 -1.33 15.13 12.68
CA LEU A 171 -0.45 15.94 11.82
C LEU A 171 -1.06 16.06 10.43
N TYR A 172 -1.44 17.28 10.05
CA TYR A 172 -2.14 17.56 8.82
C TYR A 172 -1.25 18.31 7.82
N LEU A 173 -0.86 17.60 6.76
CA LEU A 173 -0.13 18.13 5.60
C LEU A 173 -1.05 18.01 4.38
N ARG A 174 -1.83 19.08 4.12
CA ARG A 174 -2.89 19.03 3.11
C ARG A 174 -3.16 20.34 2.37
N LYS A 175 -4.10 20.30 1.42
CA LYS A 175 -4.63 21.48 0.70
C LYS A 175 -3.53 22.31 0.02
N GLY A 176 -2.57 21.67 -0.62
CA GLY A 176 -1.45 22.33 -1.30
C GLY A 176 -0.24 22.58 -0.40
N PHE A 177 -0.07 21.80 0.68
CA PHE A 177 1.15 21.85 1.49
C PHE A 177 2.37 21.56 0.60
N TYR A 178 3.42 22.37 0.72
CA TYR A 178 4.59 22.28 -0.14
C TYR A 178 5.88 22.45 0.68
N SER A 179 6.73 21.43 0.66
CA SER A 179 8.08 21.48 1.20
C SER A 179 9.09 21.52 0.06
N ASP A 180 9.91 22.57 -0.01
CA ASP A 180 11.00 22.68 -1.00
C ASP A 180 12.07 21.59 -0.77
N GLY A 181 12.35 21.32 0.50
CA GLY A 181 13.26 20.32 1.04
C GLY A 181 12.54 19.10 1.61
N LYS A 182 13.28 18.34 2.43
CA LYS A 182 12.84 17.05 2.96
C LYS A 182 11.81 17.23 4.08
N VAL A 183 10.87 16.31 4.14
CA VAL A 183 9.99 16.10 5.31
C VAL A 183 10.45 14.82 5.98
N ARG A 184 11.13 14.95 7.11
CA ARG A 184 11.62 13.81 7.92
C ARG A 184 10.70 13.60 9.11
N LEU A 185 10.12 12.42 9.22
CA LEU A 185 9.35 11.96 10.37
C LEU A 185 9.92 10.63 10.89
N TYR A 186 11.24 10.47 10.78
CA TYR A 186 11.97 9.27 11.22
C TYR A 186 11.65 8.97 12.69
N GLY A 187 11.10 7.78 12.97
CA GLY A 187 10.74 7.37 14.33
C GLY A 187 9.64 8.22 14.98
N ALA A 188 8.91 9.03 14.22
CA ALA A 188 7.83 9.84 14.75
C ALA A 188 6.60 8.98 15.13
N THR A 189 5.88 9.39 16.17
CA THR A 189 4.62 8.77 16.58
C THR A 189 3.47 9.76 16.44
N ILE A 190 2.43 9.42 15.69
CA ILE A 190 1.23 10.24 15.50
C ILE A 190 0.00 9.42 15.90
N ASP A 191 -0.59 9.74 17.04
CA ASP A 191 -1.54 8.85 17.71
C ASP A 191 -2.82 8.61 16.90
N LYS A 192 -3.38 9.66 16.28
CA LYS A 192 -4.63 9.57 15.53
C LYS A 192 -4.42 9.62 14.02
N TYR A 193 -4.16 10.78 13.45
CA TYR A 193 -4.22 10.94 11.99
C TYR A 193 -2.96 11.56 11.43
N PHE A 194 -2.35 10.85 10.48
CA PHE A 194 -1.37 11.45 9.58
C PHE A 194 -2.03 11.70 8.23
N VAL A 195 -2.22 12.98 7.89
CA VAL A 195 -2.85 13.39 6.63
C VAL A 195 -1.79 13.89 5.67
N TRP A 196 -1.60 13.14 4.58
CA TRP A 196 -0.69 13.42 3.48
C TRP A 196 -1.48 13.46 2.16
N THR A 197 -2.18 14.57 1.92
CA THR A 197 -3.13 14.69 0.81
C THR A 197 -3.01 16.03 0.11
N ASP A 198 -2.82 16.07 -1.21
CA ASP A 198 -2.48 17.33 -1.89
C ASP A 198 -1.24 18.02 -1.28
N ALA A 199 -0.29 17.20 -0.84
CA ALA A 199 1.00 17.59 -0.29
C ALA A 199 2.14 17.24 -1.24
N TYR A 200 3.25 17.97 -1.15
CA TYR A 200 4.51 17.72 -1.84
C TYR A 200 5.70 17.94 -0.91
N SER A 201 6.74 17.12 -1.08
CA SER A 201 8.08 17.31 -0.53
C SER A 201 9.11 16.79 -1.52
N SER A 202 10.33 17.33 -1.53
CA SER A 202 11.40 16.73 -2.34
C SER A 202 11.73 15.30 -1.91
N MET A 203 11.69 15.00 -0.60
CA MET A 203 11.77 13.62 -0.10
C MET A 203 11.00 13.46 1.21
N LEU A 204 10.28 12.35 1.35
CA LEU A 204 9.49 12.01 2.53
C LEU A 204 10.09 10.79 3.25
N ASP A 205 10.64 11.00 4.45
CA ASP A 205 11.20 9.94 5.29
C ASP A 205 10.21 9.57 6.41
N LEU A 206 9.61 8.39 6.31
CA LEU A 206 8.69 7.82 7.31
C LEU A 206 9.28 6.59 8.00
N ARG A 207 10.60 6.39 7.92
CA ARG A 207 11.22 5.20 8.49
C ARG A 207 10.94 5.09 9.98
N SER A 208 10.57 3.89 10.42
CA SER A 208 10.23 3.58 11.81
C SER A 208 9.12 4.46 12.41
N ALA A 209 8.38 5.23 11.60
CA ALA A 209 7.30 6.05 12.10
C ALA A 209 6.06 5.18 12.38
N SER A 210 5.28 5.58 13.38
CA SER A 210 4.04 4.91 13.77
C SER A 210 2.88 5.89 13.74
N VAL A 211 1.80 5.55 13.03
CA VAL A 211 0.63 6.42 12.95
C VAL A 211 -0.68 5.66 13.22
N GLY A 212 -1.69 6.35 13.73
CA GLY A 212 -3.03 5.76 13.90
C GLY A 212 -3.66 5.38 12.56
N THR A 213 -4.28 6.33 11.88
CA THR A 213 -4.87 6.17 10.56
C THR A 213 -4.13 7.05 9.56
N LEU A 214 -3.69 6.43 8.48
CA LEU A 214 -3.09 7.10 7.34
C LEU A 214 -4.20 7.62 6.41
N TYR A 215 -4.21 8.94 6.19
CA TYR A 215 -5.02 9.61 5.19
C TYR A 215 -4.11 10.06 4.07
N ASP A 216 -4.21 9.41 2.92
CA ASP A 216 -3.29 9.66 1.84
C ASP A 216 -3.96 9.83 0.48
N GLN A 217 -3.21 10.39 -0.47
CA GLN A 217 -3.65 10.51 -1.86
C GLN A 217 -2.52 10.13 -2.79
N ALA A 218 -2.77 9.28 -3.79
CA ALA A 218 -1.72 8.76 -4.68
C ALA A 218 -0.87 9.87 -5.35
N LYS A 219 -1.47 11.04 -5.65
CA LYS A 219 -0.74 12.16 -6.24
C LYS A 219 0.33 12.76 -5.33
N SER A 220 0.15 12.67 -4.01
CA SER A 220 1.07 13.24 -3.02
C SER A 220 2.30 12.38 -2.78
N TRP A 221 2.31 11.16 -3.33
CA TRP A 221 3.45 10.26 -3.29
C TRP A 221 4.30 10.31 -4.56
N LEU A 222 4.02 11.27 -5.44
CA LEU A 222 4.79 11.52 -6.65
C LEU A 222 5.56 12.85 -6.52
N PRO A 223 6.83 12.91 -6.96
CA PRO A 223 7.66 11.81 -7.48
C PRO A 223 8.05 10.79 -6.39
N LYS A 224 8.51 9.62 -6.82
CA LYS A 224 8.80 8.46 -5.95
C LYS A 224 10.07 8.63 -5.09
N GLN A 225 10.06 9.60 -4.19
CA GLN A 225 11.19 9.95 -3.33
C GLN A 225 10.77 9.81 -1.86
N TYR A 226 10.63 8.57 -1.39
CA TYR A 226 10.26 8.28 -0.01
C TYR A 226 10.95 7.04 0.54
N GLU A 227 11.12 7.02 1.87
CA GLU A 227 11.61 5.87 2.64
C GLU A 227 10.55 5.43 3.65
N LEU A 228 10.14 4.16 3.56
CA LEU A 228 9.01 3.60 4.33
C LEU A 228 9.42 2.44 5.24
N HIS A 229 10.71 2.13 5.33
CA HIS A 229 11.15 0.95 6.09
C HIS A 229 10.81 1.10 7.56
N GLY A 230 10.03 0.15 8.10
CA GLY A 230 9.56 0.19 9.49
C GLY A 230 8.38 1.14 9.73
N PHE A 231 7.85 1.78 8.68
CA PHE A 231 6.63 2.58 8.79
C PHE A 231 5.44 1.68 9.08
N ILE A 232 4.69 1.99 10.14
CA ILE A 232 3.50 1.25 10.55
C ILE A 232 2.29 2.17 10.73
N TYR A 233 1.11 1.64 10.43
CA TYR A 233 -0.16 2.36 10.59
C TYR A 233 -1.29 1.41 10.94
N LYS A 234 -2.17 1.80 11.89
CA LYS A 234 -3.27 0.94 12.35
C LYS A 234 -4.36 0.79 11.29
N ALA A 235 -4.64 1.84 10.52
CA ALA A 235 -5.66 1.84 9.48
C ALA A 235 -5.31 2.76 8.31
N ILE A 236 -6.02 2.57 7.19
CA ILE A 236 -6.06 3.50 6.06
C ILE A 236 -7.51 3.96 5.89
N ASP A 237 -7.71 5.26 5.69
CA ASP A 237 -9.05 5.81 5.52
C ASP A 237 -9.70 5.40 4.19
N LYS A 238 -11.00 5.05 4.22
CA LYS A 238 -11.75 4.62 3.02
C LYS A 238 -11.98 5.76 2.02
N LYS A 239 -12.05 7.03 2.46
CA LYS A 239 -12.23 8.17 1.55
C LYS A 239 -11.00 8.44 0.69
N ALA A 240 -9.81 8.02 1.12
CA ALA A 240 -8.59 8.04 0.31
C ALA A 240 -8.74 7.21 -0.98
N GLU A 241 -9.56 6.14 -0.96
CA GLU A 241 -9.87 5.36 -2.17
C GLU A 241 -10.84 6.09 -3.11
N THR A 242 -11.70 6.97 -2.58
CA THR A 242 -12.75 7.69 -3.35
C THR A 242 -12.40 9.12 -3.74
N ALA A 243 -11.36 9.73 -3.16
CA ALA A 243 -11.00 11.15 -3.35
C ALA A 243 -10.39 11.48 -4.73
N PHE A 244 -10.47 10.56 -5.70
CA PHE A 244 -9.95 10.72 -7.06
C PHE A 244 -10.87 11.53 -8.00
N GLU A 245 -12.05 11.97 -7.56
CA GLU A 245 -12.94 12.77 -8.40
C GLU A 245 -13.24 14.15 -7.80
N LYS A 246 -12.49 15.16 -8.25
CA LYS A 246 -13.16 16.40 -8.67
C LYS A 246 -13.77 16.12 -10.03
N LYS A 247 -15.08 15.88 -10.04
CA LYS A 247 -15.93 15.80 -11.24
C LYS A 247 -15.62 17.01 -12.14
N LYS A 248 -14.93 16.83 -13.28
CA LYS A 248 -14.96 17.82 -14.36
C LYS A 248 -16.32 17.65 -15.07
N PRO A 249 -17.26 18.59 -14.98
CA PRO A 249 -18.50 18.48 -15.73
C PRO A 249 -18.17 18.48 -17.23
N GLY A 250 -18.70 17.51 -17.98
CA GLY A 250 -18.67 17.50 -19.44
C GLY A 250 -17.75 16.49 -20.15
N LYS A 251 -16.94 15.67 -19.45
CA LYS A 251 -16.22 14.55 -20.11
C LYS A 251 -16.79 13.20 -19.70
N LYS A 252 -17.57 12.58 -20.60
CA LYS A 252 -17.87 11.14 -20.55
C LYS A 252 -16.58 10.38 -20.90
N TYR A 253 -15.91 9.81 -19.91
CA TYR A 253 -14.98 8.70 -20.17
C TYR A 253 -15.76 7.40 -20.04
N SER A 254 -15.93 6.71 -21.17
CA SER A 254 -16.37 5.33 -21.25
C SER A 254 -15.19 4.42 -20.96
N ILE A 255 -14.94 4.05 -19.71
CA ILE A 255 -14.07 2.89 -19.44
C ILE A 255 -14.58 2.12 -18.22
N PHE A 256 -15.02 0.90 -18.49
CA PHE A 256 -15.39 -0.14 -17.54
C PHE A 256 -14.16 -0.66 -16.78
N PHE A 257 -13.53 0.16 -15.94
CA PHE A 257 -12.59 -0.31 -14.93
C PHE A 257 -13.19 -0.09 -13.55
N ASP A 258 -13.25 -1.15 -12.76
CA ASP A 258 -13.81 -1.12 -11.42
C ASP A 258 -13.08 -0.06 -10.58
N LYS A 259 -13.84 0.87 -10.00
CA LYS A 259 -13.35 2.01 -9.21
C LYS A 259 -12.42 1.56 -8.07
N LYS A 260 -12.61 0.33 -7.59
CA LYS A 260 -11.80 -0.31 -6.55
C LYS A 260 -10.40 -0.73 -7.04
N GLU A 261 -10.29 -1.19 -8.28
CA GLU A 261 -9.03 -1.68 -8.87
C GLU A 261 -8.00 -0.55 -9.08
N ILE A 262 -8.47 0.68 -9.36
CA ILE A 262 -7.60 1.84 -9.59
C ILE A 262 -6.88 2.26 -8.30
N GLY A 263 -7.55 2.16 -7.14
CA GLY A 263 -6.97 2.51 -5.84
C GLY A 263 -5.88 1.54 -5.39
N LEU A 264 -6.18 0.24 -5.41
CA LEU A 264 -5.23 -0.79 -4.97
C LEU A 264 -4.01 -0.89 -5.89
N LYS A 265 -4.22 -0.92 -7.21
CA LYS A 265 -3.13 -1.05 -8.19
C LYS A 265 -2.15 0.11 -8.10
N ARG A 266 -2.64 1.34 -7.89
CA ARG A 266 -1.79 2.52 -7.70
C ARG A 266 -1.00 2.46 -6.40
N ARG A 267 -1.61 1.98 -5.30
CA ARG A 267 -0.89 1.79 -4.03
C ARG A 267 0.24 0.78 -4.19
N ILE A 268 -0.01 -0.34 -4.89
CA ILE A 268 1.01 -1.32 -5.22
C ILE A 268 2.11 -0.71 -6.10
N GLU A 269 1.74 0.02 -7.16
CA GLU A 269 2.71 0.68 -8.05
C GLU A 269 3.59 1.69 -7.31
N TRP A 270 2.99 2.41 -6.36
CA TRP A 270 3.67 3.33 -5.48
C TRP A 270 4.61 2.58 -4.51
N LEU A 271 4.19 1.48 -3.87
CA LEU A 271 5.09 0.65 -3.05
C LEU A 271 6.25 0.07 -3.89
N GLY A 272 6.04 -0.24 -5.16
CA GLY A 272 7.11 -0.68 -6.07
C GLY A 272 8.09 0.42 -6.47
N GLY A 273 7.81 1.67 -6.06
CA GLY A 273 8.61 2.85 -6.31
C GLY A 273 9.60 3.23 -5.21
N GLN A 274 9.74 2.42 -4.16
CA GLN A 274 10.65 2.70 -3.04
C GLN A 274 12.10 2.90 -3.54
N LEU A 275 12.81 3.87 -2.94
CA LEU A 275 14.23 4.10 -3.24
C LEU A 275 15.09 2.87 -2.93
N ASN A 276 14.84 2.24 -1.78
CA ASN A 276 15.42 0.98 -1.37
C ASN A 276 14.30 -0.04 -1.18
N PHE A 277 14.35 -1.15 -1.91
CA PHE A 277 13.32 -2.18 -1.82
C PHE A 277 13.28 -2.79 -0.41
N SER A 278 12.10 -2.73 0.23
CA SER A 278 11.80 -3.46 1.46
C SER A 278 10.46 -4.20 1.32
N SER A 279 10.40 -5.40 1.88
CA SER A 279 9.16 -6.20 1.90
C SER A 279 8.16 -5.72 2.96
N GLN A 280 8.64 -5.13 4.06
CA GLN A 280 7.79 -4.75 5.20
C GLN A 280 6.66 -3.76 4.83
N PRO A 281 6.85 -2.74 3.96
CA PRO A 281 5.74 -1.86 3.57
C PRO A 281 4.60 -2.59 2.84
N TYR A 282 4.90 -3.66 2.10
CA TYR A 282 3.90 -4.53 1.50
C TYR A 282 3.15 -5.36 2.54
N GLU A 283 3.89 -5.95 3.50
CA GLU A 283 3.30 -6.72 4.60
C GLU A 283 2.36 -5.84 5.44
N GLN A 284 2.80 -4.64 5.80
CA GLN A 284 2.02 -3.67 6.54
C GLN A 284 0.70 -3.35 5.82
N LEU A 285 0.77 -3.07 4.52
CA LEU A 285 -0.43 -2.77 3.73
C LEU A 285 -1.37 -3.99 3.65
N ALA A 286 -0.82 -5.18 3.40
CA ALA A 286 -1.60 -6.42 3.35
C ALA A 286 -2.27 -6.73 4.69
N GLU A 287 -1.58 -6.52 5.81
CA GLU A 287 -2.13 -6.73 7.15
C GLU A 287 -3.31 -5.79 7.42
N VAL A 288 -3.19 -4.50 7.09
CA VAL A 288 -4.27 -3.51 7.26
C VAL A 288 -5.46 -3.83 6.37
N PHE A 289 -5.23 -4.26 5.12
CA PHE A 289 -6.30 -4.70 4.22
C PHE A 289 -6.99 -5.97 4.74
N ARG A 290 -6.23 -6.93 5.27
CA ARG A 290 -6.80 -8.13 5.90
C ARG A 290 -7.64 -7.78 7.13
N LYS A 291 -7.13 -6.93 8.03
CA LYS A 291 -7.84 -6.47 9.24
C LYS A 291 -9.11 -5.68 8.91
N SER A 292 -9.16 -4.99 7.78
CA SER A 292 -10.35 -4.27 7.30
C SER A 292 -11.35 -5.14 6.51
N GLY A 293 -11.12 -6.46 6.43
CA GLY A 293 -11.99 -7.43 5.74
C GLY A 293 -11.73 -7.58 4.24
N LYS A 294 -10.73 -6.87 3.68
CA LYS A 294 -10.35 -6.94 2.26
C LYS A 294 -9.29 -8.01 2.02
N VAL A 295 -9.66 -9.27 2.28
CA VAL A 295 -8.73 -10.42 2.22
C VAL A 295 -8.17 -10.65 0.81
N GLU A 296 -8.98 -10.51 -0.24
CA GLU A 296 -8.51 -10.69 -1.62
C GLU A 296 -7.53 -9.59 -2.06
N ASP A 297 -7.79 -8.34 -1.67
CA ASP A 297 -6.89 -7.23 -1.95
C ASP A 297 -5.54 -7.41 -1.21
N ALA A 298 -5.57 -7.93 0.02
CA ALA A 298 -4.36 -8.28 0.78
C ALA A 298 -3.52 -9.35 0.06
N LYS A 299 -4.16 -10.38 -0.52
CA LYS A 299 -3.46 -11.39 -1.34
C LYS A 299 -2.80 -10.75 -2.56
N GLU A 300 -3.47 -9.84 -3.25
CA GLU A 300 -2.89 -9.13 -4.40
C GLU A 300 -1.66 -8.29 -4.02
N ILE A 301 -1.67 -7.65 -2.85
CA ILE A 301 -0.50 -6.93 -2.32
C ILE A 301 0.68 -7.89 -2.09
N LEU A 302 0.44 -9.06 -1.49
CA LEU A 302 1.50 -10.04 -1.22
C LEU A 302 2.00 -10.73 -2.49
N ILE A 303 1.13 -10.89 -3.50
CA ILE A 303 1.55 -11.32 -4.84
C ILE A 303 2.45 -10.25 -5.47
N ALA A 304 2.09 -8.96 -5.36
CA ALA A 304 2.90 -7.87 -5.86
C ALA A 304 4.25 -7.75 -5.15
N LYS A 305 4.29 -7.93 -3.82
CA LYS A 305 5.53 -8.06 -3.03
C LYS A 305 6.47 -9.08 -3.65
N ASN A 306 5.97 -10.31 -3.91
CA ASN A 306 6.76 -11.39 -4.49
C ASN A 306 7.19 -11.10 -5.93
N LYS A 307 6.36 -10.41 -6.73
CA LYS A 307 6.72 -9.95 -8.09
C LYS A 307 7.84 -8.92 -8.11
N ASP A 308 7.89 -8.01 -7.13
CA ASP A 308 8.97 -7.03 -7.02
C ASP A 308 10.21 -7.61 -6.35
N LEU A 309 10.05 -8.51 -5.37
CA LEU A 309 11.14 -9.29 -4.80
C LEU A 309 11.92 -10.02 -5.88
N ARG A 310 11.22 -10.57 -6.90
CA ARG A 310 11.84 -11.17 -8.09
C ARG A 310 12.80 -10.24 -8.83
N LYS A 311 12.52 -8.93 -8.91
CA LYS A 311 13.36 -7.96 -9.63
C LYS A 311 14.63 -7.61 -8.84
N HIS A 312 14.53 -7.60 -7.50
CA HIS A 312 15.62 -7.18 -6.63
C HIS A 312 16.46 -8.34 -6.08
N ASN A 313 15.99 -9.58 -6.18
CA ASN A 313 16.67 -10.75 -5.62
C ASN A 313 17.73 -11.32 -6.59
N LYS A 314 19.01 -11.20 -6.23
CA LYS A 314 20.14 -11.90 -6.87
C LYS A 314 20.28 -13.31 -6.29
N SER A 315 19.34 -14.22 -6.61
CA SER A 315 19.26 -15.54 -5.98
C SER A 315 19.82 -16.71 -6.79
N THR A 316 20.08 -17.81 -6.08
CA THR A 316 20.40 -19.17 -6.58
C THR A 316 19.35 -19.70 -7.56
N TRP A 317 19.76 -20.60 -8.46
CA TRP A 317 18.92 -21.14 -9.54
C TRP A 317 17.59 -21.78 -9.06
N SER A 318 17.58 -22.43 -7.88
CA SER A 318 16.37 -23.05 -7.31
C SER A 318 15.31 -22.01 -6.92
N LYS A 319 15.73 -20.91 -6.30
CA LYS A 319 14.85 -19.77 -5.99
C LYS A 319 14.38 -19.08 -7.27
N LYS A 320 15.20 -19.01 -8.32
CA LYS A 320 14.75 -18.52 -9.63
C LYS A 320 13.63 -19.41 -10.19
N TYR A 321 13.79 -20.73 -10.17
CA TYR A 321 12.72 -21.62 -10.64
C TYR A 321 11.40 -21.41 -9.87
N TRP A 322 11.46 -21.27 -8.54
CA TRP A 322 10.30 -20.90 -7.71
C TRP A 322 9.67 -19.57 -8.14
N TYR A 323 10.43 -18.47 -8.19
CA TYR A 323 9.87 -17.14 -8.42
C TYR A 323 9.43 -16.87 -9.86
N TYR A 324 9.99 -17.59 -10.84
CA TYR A 324 9.73 -17.36 -12.27
C TYR A 324 8.76 -18.38 -12.89
N VAL A 325 8.71 -19.62 -12.38
CA VAL A 325 7.88 -20.68 -12.98
C VAL A 325 6.73 -21.07 -12.05
N LEU A 326 7.04 -21.58 -10.85
CA LEU A 326 6.02 -22.14 -9.95
C LEU A 326 5.16 -21.07 -9.25
N GLY A 327 5.80 -20.01 -8.76
CA GLY A 327 5.15 -18.93 -8.02
C GLY A 327 4.02 -18.26 -8.82
N PRO A 328 4.26 -17.77 -10.05
CA PRO A 328 3.21 -17.15 -10.86
C PRO A 328 1.98 -18.05 -11.10
N MET A 329 2.17 -19.36 -11.25
CA MET A 329 1.10 -20.33 -11.49
C MET A 329 0.07 -20.38 -10.35
N ILE A 330 0.55 -20.35 -9.10
CA ILE A 330 -0.30 -20.47 -7.89
C ILE A 330 -0.41 -19.15 -7.10
N GLY A 331 -0.02 -18.03 -7.73
CA GLY A 331 0.03 -16.72 -7.07
C GLY A 331 0.91 -16.72 -5.82
N TYR A 332 2.08 -17.34 -5.87
CA TYR A 332 3.05 -17.46 -4.76
C TYR A 332 2.47 -18.09 -3.49
N GLY A 333 1.50 -19.00 -3.64
CA GLY A 333 0.79 -19.64 -2.54
C GLY A 333 -0.45 -18.90 -2.05
N TYR A 334 -0.74 -17.72 -2.59
CA TYR A 334 -1.94 -16.94 -2.25
C TYR A 334 -3.18 -17.32 -3.09
N ARG A 335 -2.99 -18.05 -4.20
CA ARG A 335 -4.07 -18.54 -5.10
C ARG A 335 -3.88 -20.03 -5.47
N PRO A 336 -3.97 -20.95 -4.49
CA PRO A 336 -3.68 -22.37 -4.73
C PRO A 336 -4.65 -23.05 -5.70
N LEU A 337 -5.91 -22.62 -5.76
CA LEU A 337 -6.91 -23.21 -6.66
C LEU A 337 -6.59 -23.02 -8.14
N ASN A 338 -5.73 -22.06 -8.50
CA ASN A 338 -5.27 -21.92 -9.88
C ASN A 338 -4.51 -23.17 -10.38
N ALA A 339 -3.93 -23.96 -9.46
CA ALA A 339 -3.31 -25.23 -9.81
C ALA A 339 -4.31 -26.22 -10.42
N LEU A 340 -5.61 -26.15 -10.08
CA LEU A 340 -6.63 -27.03 -10.67
C LEU A 340 -6.77 -26.85 -12.18
N TRP A 341 -6.69 -25.62 -12.67
CA TRP A 341 -6.72 -25.35 -14.12
C TRP A 341 -5.49 -25.94 -14.83
N ILE A 342 -4.33 -25.86 -14.20
CA ILE A 342 -3.08 -26.40 -14.74
C ILE A 342 -3.12 -27.93 -14.71
N LEU A 343 -3.57 -28.52 -13.60
CA LEU A 343 -3.78 -29.95 -13.47
C LEU A 343 -4.74 -30.45 -14.57
N GLY A 344 -5.89 -29.79 -14.74
CA GLY A 344 -6.85 -30.09 -15.79
C GLY A 344 -6.28 -29.98 -17.21
N ALA A 345 -5.47 -28.96 -17.47
CA ALA A 345 -4.81 -28.79 -18.77
C ALA A 345 -3.81 -29.91 -19.07
N PHE A 346 -3.00 -30.34 -18.08
CA PHE A 346 -2.09 -31.47 -18.24
C PHE A 346 -2.84 -32.79 -18.46
N ILE A 347 -3.91 -33.04 -17.69
CA ILE A 347 -4.76 -34.23 -17.86
C ILE A 347 -5.40 -34.23 -19.27
N ALA A 348 -5.93 -33.10 -19.73
CA ALA A 348 -6.49 -32.98 -21.07
C ALA A 348 -5.43 -33.20 -22.17
N PHE A 349 -4.23 -32.66 -21.98
CA PHE A 349 -3.13 -32.86 -22.93
C PHE A 349 -2.66 -34.32 -22.98
N GLY A 350 -2.53 -34.96 -21.81
CA GLY A 350 -2.23 -36.39 -21.72
C GLY A 350 -3.32 -37.26 -22.34
N MET A 351 -4.59 -36.95 -22.10
CA MET A 351 -5.74 -37.62 -22.73
C MET A 351 -5.61 -37.63 -24.26
N ILE A 352 -5.25 -36.50 -24.86
CA ILE A 352 -5.03 -36.38 -26.31
C ILE A 352 -3.83 -37.25 -26.74
N LEU A 353 -2.68 -37.09 -26.10
CA LEU A 353 -1.46 -37.81 -26.49
C LEU A 353 -1.58 -39.32 -26.34
N PHE A 354 -2.15 -39.80 -25.22
CA PHE A 354 -2.35 -41.22 -24.98
C PHE A 354 -3.47 -41.79 -25.86
N GLY A 355 -4.50 -41.01 -26.17
CA GLY A 355 -5.53 -41.40 -27.16
C GLY A 355 -4.93 -41.62 -28.55
N ILE A 356 -4.13 -40.67 -29.04
CA ILE A 356 -3.41 -40.81 -30.31
C ILE A 356 -2.43 -41.99 -30.26
N GLY A 357 -1.71 -42.13 -29.16
CA GLY A 357 -0.76 -43.22 -28.94
C GLY A 357 -1.43 -44.59 -29.02
N TYR A 358 -2.60 -44.74 -28.41
CA TYR A 358 -3.38 -45.97 -28.47
C TYR A 358 -3.91 -46.25 -29.88
N GLN A 359 -4.48 -45.24 -30.55
CA GLN A 359 -4.95 -45.38 -31.94
C GLN A 359 -3.82 -45.79 -32.90
N LYS A 360 -2.60 -45.32 -32.66
CA LYS A 360 -1.41 -45.68 -33.45
C LYS A 360 -0.70 -46.96 -32.97
N GLY A 361 -1.29 -47.71 -32.03
CA GLY A 361 -0.73 -48.98 -31.53
C GLY A 361 0.56 -48.83 -30.71
N LEU A 362 0.87 -47.61 -30.24
CA LEU A 362 2.06 -47.31 -29.44
C LEU A 362 1.89 -47.70 -27.96
N ILE A 363 0.65 -47.78 -27.47
CA ILE A 363 0.34 -48.23 -26.12
C ILE A 363 0.01 -49.71 -26.15
N THR A 364 0.72 -50.49 -25.34
CA THR A 364 0.60 -51.95 -25.31
C THR A 364 0.22 -52.45 -23.92
N PRO A 365 -0.46 -53.60 -23.83
CA PRO A 365 -0.73 -54.21 -22.53
C PRO A 365 0.57 -54.68 -21.86
N GLN A 366 0.66 -54.49 -20.54
CA GLN A 366 1.88 -54.73 -19.76
C GLN A 366 1.97 -56.15 -19.18
N ARG A 367 0.83 -56.83 -18.98
CA ARG A 367 0.79 -58.14 -18.30
C ARG A 367 0.73 -59.29 -19.30
N GLY A 368 1.41 -60.39 -18.98
CA GLY A 368 1.39 -61.62 -19.79
C GLY A 368 0.01 -62.27 -19.94
N SER A 369 -0.94 -61.95 -19.05
CA SER A 369 -2.34 -62.38 -19.11
C SER A 369 -3.20 -61.60 -20.12
N ALA A 370 -2.61 -60.68 -20.88
CA ALA A 370 -3.34 -59.82 -21.80
C ALA A 370 -3.90 -60.55 -23.02
N TYR A 371 -3.27 -61.63 -23.44
CA TYR A 371 -3.59 -62.33 -24.68
C TYR A 371 -4.18 -63.71 -24.40
N ILE A 372 -5.21 -64.09 -25.15
CA ILE A 372 -5.78 -65.43 -25.11
C ILE A 372 -4.73 -66.43 -25.61
N GLN A 373 -4.28 -67.33 -24.74
CA GLN A 373 -3.40 -68.44 -25.14
C GLN A 373 -4.25 -69.50 -25.86
N ARG A 374 -4.25 -69.53 -27.19
CA ARG A 374 -4.76 -70.70 -27.93
C ARG A 374 -3.91 -71.91 -27.54
N HIS A 375 -4.54 -73.01 -27.13
CA HIS A 375 -3.90 -74.25 -26.64
C HIS A 375 -3.11 -75.03 -27.71
N THR A 376 -2.60 -74.35 -28.73
CA THR A 376 -1.78 -74.91 -29.80
C THR A 376 -0.42 -74.24 -29.66
N GLY A 377 0.62 -74.97 -29.27
CA GLY A 377 1.98 -74.48 -28.95
C GLY A 377 2.75 -73.82 -30.12
N ILE A 378 2.08 -73.00 -30.92
CA ILE A 378 2.61 -72.22 -32.03
C ILE A 378 2.82 -70.80 -31.52
N VAL A 379 4.08 -70.36 -31.49
CA VAL A 379 4.43 -68.97 -31.20
C VAL A 379 4.06 -68.14 -32.42
N ILE A 380 2.91 -67.45 -32.36
CA ILE A 380 2.53 -66.50 -33.41
C ILE A 380 3.41 -65.24 -33.26
N PRO A 381 4.11 -64.79 -34.33
CA PRO A 381 4.90 -63.56 -34.32
C PRO A 381 4.05 -62.35 -33.90
N PHE A 382 4.75 -61.29 -33.49
CA PHE A 382 4.22 -60.07 -32.85
C PHE A 382 3.41 -59.18 -33.83
N ASP A 383 2.47 -59.74 -34.57
CA ASP A 383 1.60 -59.01 -35.50
C ASP A 383 0.14 -59.02 -35.00
N ASN A 384 -0.64 -58.07 -35.49
CA ASN A 384 -1.87 -57.48 -34.91
C ASN A 384 -3.06 -58.41 -34.55
N ASP A 385 -2.90 -59.74 -34.51
CA ASP A 385 -3.99 -60.73 -34.40
C ASP A 385 -4.19 -61.34 -32.99
N ARG A 386 -3.45 -60.90 -31.97
CA ARG A 386 -3.69 -61.40 -30.61
C ARG A 386 -4.93 -60.74 -30.00
N GLN A 387 -6.04 -61.48 -29.94
CA GLN A 387 -7.25 -61.05 -29.23
C GLN A 387 -6.94 -60.85 -27.74
N LEU A 388 -7.28 -59.66 -27.25
CA LEU A 388 -7.17 -59.28 -25.85
C LEU A 388 -8.16 -60.14 -25.04
N SER A 389 -7.76 -60.66 -23.89
CA SER A 389 -8.66 -61.40 -23.00
C SER A 389 -9.84 -60.51 -22.58
N ASP A 390 -11.06 -61.06 -22.55
CA ASP A 390 -12.27 -60.33 -22.13
C ASP A 390 -12.20 -59.83 -20.67
N ILE A 391 -11.34 -60.44 -19.87
CA ILE A 391 -11.07 -60.07 -18.47
C ILE A 391 -10.07 -58.91 -18.38
N TYR A 392 -9.33 -58.61 -19.46
CA TYR A 392 -8.36 -57.53 -19.47
C TYR A 392 -9.07 -56.17 -19.59
N PRO A 393 -8.75 -55.18 -18.73
CA PRO A 393 -9.41 -53.90 -18.77
C PRO A 393 -9.15 -53.20 -20.11
N LYS A 394 -10.22 -52.83 -20.80
CA LYS A 394 -10.15 -52.03 -22.03
C LYS A 394 -9.46 -50.70 -21.72
N PHE A 395 -8.64 -50.25 -22.67
CA PHE A 395 -7.95 -48.97 -22.53
C PHE A 395 -8.95 -47.82 -22.56
N ASN A 396 -8.90 -46.97 -21.54
CA ASN A 396 -9.61 -45.71 -21.50
C ASN A 396 -8.58 -44.58 -21.34
N PHE A 397 -8.38 -43.81 -22.40
CA PHE A 397 -7.35 -42.78 -22.49
C PHE A 397 -7.54 -41.63 -21.49
N LEU A 398 -8.78 -41.29 -21.12
CA LEU A 398 -9.09 -40.29 -20.10
C LEU A 398 -8.71 -40.81 -18.71
N MET A 399 -9.18 -42.02 -18.37
CA MET A 399 -8.89 -42.64 -17.08
C MET A 399 -7.38 -42.92 -16.94
N TYR A 400 -6.72 -43.35 -18.01
CA TYR A 400 -5.27 -43.54 -18.05
C TYR A 400 -4.51 -42.25 -17.79
N SER A 401 -4.90 -41.14 -18.44
CA SER A 401 -4.23 -39.86 -18.22
C SER A 401 -4.41 -39.36 -16.79
N PHE A 402 -5.58 -39.56 -16.19
CA PHE A 402 -5.85 -39.17 -14.81
C PHE A 402 -5.10 -40.05 -13.80
N ASP A 403 -5.14 -41.37 -13.99
CA ASP A 403 -4.46 -42.40 -13.17
C ASP A 403 -2.94 -42.22 -13.17
N ALA A 404 -2.35 -41.89 -14.33
CA ALA A 404 -0.92 -41.60 -14.43
C ALA A 404 -0.52 -40.24 -13.83
N PHE A 405 -1.46 -39.31 -13.65
CA PHE A 405 -1.17 -37.94 -13.23
C PHE A 405 -1.41 -37.69 -11.75
N VAL A 406 -2.51 -38.17 -11.19
CA VAL A 406 -2.89 -37.88 -9.81
C VAL A 406 -2.40 -39.01 -8.91
N PRO A 407 -1.32 -38.84 -8.13
CA PRO A 407 -0.66 -39.97 -7.47
C PRO A 407 -1.48 -40.63 -6.36
N LEU A 408 -2.52 -39.95 -5.87
CA LEU A 408 -3.37 -40.39 -4.78
C LEU A 408 -4.55 -41.26 -5.27
N ILE A 409 -4.72 -41.44 -6.58
CA ILE A 409 -5.85 -42.14 -7.18
C ILE A 409 -5.31 -43.29 -8.01
N ASP A 410 -5.93 -44.46 -7.86
CA ASP A 410 -5.62 -45.67 -8.64
C ASP A 410 -6.88 -46.14 -9.38
N LEU A 411 -6.97 -45.82 -10.66
CA LEU A 411 -8.06 -46.26 -11.55
C LEU A 411 -7.72 -47.56 -12.29
N HIS A 412 -6.58 -48.18 -11.96
CA HIS A 412 -6.10 -49.42 -12.55
C HIS A 412 -5.90 -49.38 -14.09
N GLN A 413 -5.69 -48.21 -14.70
CA GLN A 413 -5.39 -48.11 -16.13
C GLN A 413 -3.87 -48.12 -16.36
N ALA A 414 -3.12 -47.33 -15.59
CA ALA A 414 -1.67 -47.19 -15.66
C ALA A 414 -0.92 -48.47 -15.24
N LYS A 415 -1.59 -49.39 -14.53
CA LYS A 415 -1.06 -50.72 -14.16
C LYS A 415 -1.15 -51.77 -15.25
N TYR A 416 -1.98 -51.54 -16.27
CA TYR A 416 -2.26 -52.49 -17.33
C TYR A 416 -1.75 -52.01 -18.69
N TRP A 417 -1.68 -50.71 -18.92
CA TRP A 417 -1.27 -50.15 -20.21
C TRP A 417 0.04 -49.39 -20.10
N LEU A 418 0.91 -49.50 -21.10
CA LEU A 418 2.19 -48.78 -21.11
C LEU A 418 2.58 -48.34 -22.54
N PRO A 419 2.99 -47.08 -22.76
CA PRO A 419 3.63 -46.64 -23.99
C PRO A 419 4.91 -47.44 -24.24
N ASN A 420 4.96 -48.14 -25.37
CA ASN A 420 6.09 -48.97 -25.76
C ASN A 420 7.14 -48.12 -26.48
N ALA A 421 8.34 -48.05 -25.90
CA ALA A 421 9.43 -47.21 -26.40
C ALA A 421 9.94 -47.62 -27.79
N ASN A 422 9.74 -48.88 -28.19
CA ASN A 422 10.29 -49.45 -29.42
C ASN A 422 9.26 -49.49 -30.57
N ARG A 423 8.06 -48.92 -30.37
CA ARG A 423 6.99 -48.92 -31.37
C ARG A 423 6.88 -47.60 -32.11
N GLY A 424 6.39 -47.72 -33.35
CA GLY A 424 6.11 -46.62 -34.26
C GLY A 424 7.34 -46.13 -35.04
N PRO A 425 7.15 -45.12 -35.91
CA PRO A 425 8.23 -44.60 -36.75
C PRO A 425 9.44 -44.17 -35.93
N GLU A 426 10.62 -44.49 -36.44
CA GLU A 426 11.89 -43.97 -35.93
C GLU A 426 12.01 -42.49 -36.31
N LEU A 427 12.33 -41.63 -35.34
CA LEU A 427 12.38 -40.18 -35.52
C LEU A 427 13.81 -39.64 -35.54
N LEU A 428 14.69 -40.20 -34.70
CA LEU A 428 16.09 -39.78 -34.55
C LEU A 428 16.94 -41.01 -34.25
N ASN A 429 18.04 -41.18 -34.97
CA ASN A 429 19.04 -42.20 -34.71
C ASN A 429 20.39 -41.52 -34.50
N ILE A 430 20.93 -41.60 -33.28
CA ILE A 430 22.25 -41.03 -32.94
C ILE A 430 23.07 -42.14 -32.29
N SER A 431 24.15 -42.56 -32.96
CA SER A 431 25.18 -43.45 -32.43
C SER A 431 24.66 -44.70 -31.72
N GLY A 432 23.67 -45.39 -32.30
CA GLY A 432 23.09 -46.63 -31.75
C GLY A 432 21.89 -46.43 -30.83
N PHE A 433 21.47 -45.19 -30.57
CA PHE A 433 20.22 -44.87 -29.88
C PHE A 433 19.14 -44.48 -30.89
N GLY A 434 18.19 -45.39 -31.14
CA GLY A 434 17.00 -45.15 -31.97
C GLY A 434 15.83 -44.62 -31.14
N LEU A 435 15.43 -43.37 -31.35
CA LEU A 435 14.27 -42.76 -30.71
C LEU A 435 13.03 -42.94 -31.60
N HIS A 436 12.15 -43.84 -31.18
CA HIS A 436 10.85 -44.02 -31.85
C HIS A 436 9.78 -43.09 -31.28
N THR A 437 8.71 -42.85 -32.05
CA THR A 437 7.50 -42.13 -31.60
C THR A 437 6.92 -42.69 -30.29
N GLY A 438 6.93 -44.01 -30.09
CA GLY A 438 6.54 -44.63 -28.82
C GLY A 438 7.49 -44.31 -27.66
N GLY A 439 8.78 -44.12 -27.95
CA GLY A 439 9.80 -43.65 -27.01
C GLY A 439 9.51 -42.22 -26.53
N LEU A 440 9.12 -41.33 -27.43
CA LEU A 440 8.68 -39.97 -27.07
C LEU A 440 7.43 -39.98 -26.19
N LEU A 441 6.43 -40.83 -26.51
CA LEU A 441 5.23 -40.96 -25.70
C LEU A 441 5.53 -41.49 -24.30
N ARG A 442 6.51 -42.39 -24.18
CA ARG A 442 7.00 -42.89 -22.89
C ARG A 442 7.77 -41.84 -22.10
N PHE A 443 8.56 -41.01 -22.78
CA PHE A 443 9.23 -39.87 -22.15
C PHE A 443 8.21 -38.84 -21.63
N TYR A 444 7.19 -38.53 -22.42
CA TYR A 444 6.08 -37.68 -21.99
C TYR A 444 5.36 -38.27 -20.76
N LEU A 445 5.13 -39.58 -20.72
CA LEU A 445 4.53 -40.24 -19.54
C LEU A 445 5.30 -39.94 -18.25
N TRP A 446 6.64 -39.94 -18.27
CA TRP A 446 7.43 -39.58 -17.10
C TRP A 446 7.28 -38.11 -16.71
N ILE A 447 7.28 -37.19 -17.68
CA ILE A 447 7.00 -35.76 -17.43
C ILE A 447 5.60 -35.60 -16.82
N HIS A 448 4.61 -36.31 -17.36
CA HIS A 448 3.23 -36.30 -16.90
C HIS A 448 3.13 -36.75 -15.43
N ILE A 449 3.78 -37.87 -15.07
CA ILE A 449 3.84 -38.35 -13.68
C ILE A 449 4.54 -37.34 -12.76
N ILE A 450 5.73 -36.84 -13.15
CA ILE A 450 6.51 -35.89 -12.33
C ILE A 450 5.72 -34.61 -12.08
N MET A 451 5.09 -34.06 -13.11
CA MET A 451 4.24 -32.87 -13.00
C MET A 451 3.01 -33.15 -12.14
N GLY A 452 2.46 -34.34 -12.23
CA GLY A 452 1.39 -34.83 -11.36
C GLY A 452 1.73 -34.77 -9.88
N TRP A 453 2.87 -35.32 -9.49
CA TRP A 453 3.41 -35.22 -8.13
C TRP A 453 3.66 -33.77 -7.71
N LEU A 454 4.32 -32.98 -8.56
CA LEU A 454 4.68 -31.61 -8.26
C LEU A 454 3.43 -30.72 -8.07
N LEU A 455 2.43 -30.81 -8.95
CA LEU A 455 1.24 -29.96 -8.87
C LEU A 455 0.28 -30.41 -7.78
N THR A 456 0.15 -31.72 -7.54
CA THR A 456 -0.69 -32.25 -6.44
C THR A 456 -0.13 -31.83 -5.09
N THR A 457 1.20 -31.95 -4.90
CA THR A 457 1.85 -31.48 -3.67
C THR A 457 1.72 -29.96 -3.51
N LEU A 458 1.96 -29.17 -4.55
CA LEU A 458 1.78 -27.71 -4.50
C LEU A 458 0.34 -27.30 -4.15
N LEU A 459 -0.67 -28.01 -4.66
CA LEU A 459 -2.06 -27.76 -4.31
C LEU A 459 -2.32 -28.02 -2.83
N ILE A 460 -1.87 -29.18 -2.31
CA ILE A 460 -2.04 -29.57 -0.90
C ILE A 460 -1.33 -28.56 0.02
N VAL A 461 -0.06 -28.25 -0.27
CA VAL A 461 0.72 -27.33 0.55
C VAL A 461 0.23 -25.88 0.42
N GLY A 462 -0.30 -25.49 -0.74
CA GLY A 462 -0.94 -24.19 -0.94
C GLY A 462 -2.26 -24.05 -0.17
N LEU A 463 -3.07 -25.11 -0.11
CA LEU A 463 -4.32 -25.14 0.67
C LEU A 463 -4.06 -25.15 2.18
N SER A 464 -3.00 -25.81 2.65
CA SER A 464 -2.60 -25.79 4.06
C SER A 464 -1.99 -24.46 4.51
N GLY A 465 -1.62 -23.58 3.57
CA GLY A 465 -1.05 -22.26 3.86
C GLY A 465 0.44 -22.26 4.21
N LEU A 466 1.11 -23.42 4.20
CA LEU A 466 2.53 -23.59 4.53
C LEU A 466 3.49 -22.86 3.58
N ILE A 467 3.07 -22.57 2.35
CA ILE A 467 3.90 -21.96 1.30
C ILE A 467 3.84 -20.43 1.28
N ARG A 468 2.99 -19.78 2.09
CA ARG A 468 2.84 -18.31 2.04
C ARG A 468 4.16 -17.61 2.43
N THR A 469 4.89 -17.13 1.42
CA THR A 469 6.15 -16.39 1.56
C THR A 469 5.99 -14.89 1.50
#